data_AF-A0A1Y2CTI5-F1
#
_entry.id   AF-A0A1Y2CTI5-F1
#
_cell.length_a   1.000
_cell.length_b   1.000
_cell.length_c   1.000
_cell.angle_alpha   90.00
_cell.angle_beta   90.00
_cell.angle_gamma   90.00
#
_symmetry.space_group_name_H-M   'P 1'
#
loop_
_entity.id
_entity.type
_entity.pdbx_description
1 polymer ?
#
loop_
_entity_poly.entity_id
_entity_poly.type
_entity_poly.pdbx_seq_one_letter_code
_entity_poly.pdbx_strand_id
1 'polypeptide(L)'
;MTAAEYDDLKLKQDNDFDFDVDDYNQDEMEDEVGEDIPEMELLAMMDAEEDSLLIARRLFKLEVNPETLAMLKQEHLEALYQHGFVYIDGLVDLGVVAEARRVAGQLSEAGDMTPAALVRMEDDPFRDRKARDDVIMWLHRGQGAAVNPALDVILDKLEVIQRDLGQAIKLKGGVEIQLAVYKGNGGHYERHRDAFPVDDEEDEEQRRVTVVVYLTDENELNVGGGLKVFRPLGSEQTIDAVPGRVMIFLSGVVDHEVLPVYNMRAAVSAWMR
;
A
#
# COMPACT_ATOMS: atom_id res chain seq x y z
N MET A 1 -56.67 33.22 41.20
CA MET A 1 -55.63 32.53 41.98
C MET A 1 -54.33 32.61 41.20
N THR A 2 -53.34 33.24 41.83
CA THR A 2 -52.07 33.71 41.23
C THR A 2 -51.00 32.62 41.25
N ALA A 3 -49.91 32.83 40.51
CA ALA A 3 -48.80 31.91 40.23
C ALA A 3 -47.93 31.45 41.43
N ALA A 4 -48.50 31.28 42.62
CA ALA A 4 -47.81 30.82 43.83
C ALA A 4 -48.44 29.57 44.48
N GLU A 5 -49.46 28.97 43.86
CA GLU A 5 -50.17 27.79 44.40
C GLU A 5 -49.84 26.50 43.62
N TYR A 6 -48.87 26.55 42.71
CA TYR A 6 -48.48 25.43 41.83
C TYR A 6 -47.34 24.54 42.37
N ASP A 7 -46.74 24.86 43.52
CA ASP A 7 -45.51 24.22 43.98
C ASP A 7 -45.62 23.42 45.29
N ASP A 8 -46.83 23.27 45.86
CA ASP A 8 -47.02 22.66 47.20
C ASP A 8 -48.00 21.47 47.25
N LEU A 9 -48.34 20.88 46.11
CA LEU A 9 -49.15 19.64 46.05
C LEU A 9 -48.36 18.43 45.51
N LYS A 10 -47.04 18.57 45.34
CA LYS A 10 -46.13 17.41 45.41
C LYS A 10 -46.03 16.97 46.87
N LEU A 11 -46.97 16.15 47.31
CA LEU A 11 -46.80 15.13 48.36
C LEU A 11 -48.17 14.54 48.70
N LYS A 12 -48.25 13.21 48.62
CA LYS A 12 -49.35 12.31 49.00
C LYS A 12 -50.34 11.97 47.88
N GLN A 13 -49.94 11.00 47.08
CA GLN A 13 -50.83 9.88 46.77
C GLN A 13 -49.98 8.61 46.68
N ASP A 14 -49.92 7.91 47.81
CA ASP A 14 -49.63 6.49 47.87
C ASP A 14 -50.82 5.75 47.23
N ASN A 15 -50.54 4.82 46.31
CA ASN A 15 -51.43 3.70 46.02
C ASN A 15 -50.59 2.55 45.48
N ASP A 16 -50.61 1.48 46.26
CA ASP A 16 -50.04 0.15 46.02
C ASP A 16 -50.37 -0.37 44.62
N PHE A 17 -49.33 -0.62 43.82
CA PHE A 17 -49.33 -1.58 42.73
C PHE A 17 -47.99 -2.31 42.77
N ASP A 18 -47.96 -3.43 43.50
CA ASP A 18 -46.91 -4.44 43.36
C ASP A 18 -47.02 -5.02 41.94
N PHE A 19 -46.06 -4.67 41.09
CA PHE A 19 -45.79 -5.36 39.83
C PHE A 19 -44.31 -5.71 39.87
N ASP A 20 -44.00 -6.99 40.02
CA ASP A 20 -42.64 -7.54 40.00
C ASP A 20 -41.91 -7.05 38.73
N VAL A 21 -40.86 -6.24 38.91
CA VAL A 21 -40.01 -5.69 37.84
C VAL A 21 -38.76 -6.57 37.68
N ASP A 22 -38.93 -7.88 37.64
CA ASP A 22 -37.80 -8.83 37.52
C ASP A 22 -38.02 -9.87 36.39
N ASP A 23 -38.87 -9.58 35.40
CA ASP A 23 -39.07 -10.46 34.24
C ASP A 23 -39.14 -9.70 32.91
N TYR A 24 -38.21 -8.75 32.70
CA TYR A 24 -37.82 -8.39 31.35
C TYR A 24 -36.67 -9.28 30.96
N ASN A 25 -37.01 -10.27 30.13
CA ASN A 25 -36.11 -11.05 29.29
C ASN A 25 -34.79 -10.30 29.07
N GLN A 26 -33.70 -10.93 29.50
CA GLN A 26 -32.42 -10.77 28.85
C GLN A 26 -32.65 -11.13 27.39
N ASP A 27 -33.02 -10.15 26.58
CA ASP A 27 -32.72 -10.19 25.16
C ASP A 27 -31.19 -10.35 25.14
N GLU A 28 -30.76 -11.59 24.96
CA GLU A 28 -29.45 -11.92 24.46
C GLU A 28 -29.31 -11.05 23.20
N MET A 29 -28.67 -9.89 23.37
CA MET A 29 -27.88 -9.30 22.31
C MET A 29 -26.87 -10.41 22.02
N GLU A 30 -27.25 -11.33 21.13
CA GLU A 30 -26.29 -12.11 20.37
C GLU A 30 -25.37 -11.03 19.82
N ASP A 31 -24.21 -10.89 20.46
CA ASP A 31 -23.07 -10.22 19.85
C ASP A 31 -22.94 -10.95 18.52
N GLU A 32 -23.48 -10.36 17.46
CA GLU A 32 -23.26 -10.80 16.10
C GLU A 32 -21.76 -10.66 15.94
N VAL A 33 -21.03 -11.75 16.23
CA VAL A 33 -19.61 -11.87 15.95
C VAL A 33 -19.57 -11.85 14.43
N GLY A 34 -19.60 -10.65 13.85
CA GLY A 34 -19.33 -10.46 12.44
C GLY A 34 -18.03 -11.17 12.19
N GLU A 35 -18.05 -12.23 11.37
CA GLU A 35 -16.83 -12.87 10.94
C GLU A 35 -16.01 -11.81 10.21
N ASP A 36 -14.85 -11.45 10.77
CA ASP A 36 -13.95 -10.49 10.14
C ASP A 36 -13.53 -11.06 8.78
N ILE A 37 -13.96 -10.41 7.71
CA ILE A 37 -13.62 -10.80 6.34
C ILE A 37 -12.15 -10.44 6.10
N PRO A 38 -11.28 -11.40 5.74
CA PRO A 38 -9.90 -11.09 5.39
C PRO A 38 -9.81 -10.04 4.28
N GLU A 39 -8.84 -9.14 4.35
CA GLU A 39 -8.69 -8.03 3.37
C GLU A 39 -8.68 -8.52 1.91
N MET A 40 -7.98 -9.63 1.65
CA MET A 40 -7.94 -10.24 0.31
C MET A 40 -9.30 -10.79 -0.16
N GLU A 41 -10.14 -11.26 0.77
CA GLU A 41 -11.51 -11.70 0.46
C GLU A 41 -12.41 -10.49 0.19
N LEU A 42 -12.29 -9.43 0.99
CA LEU A 42 -12.99 -8.17 0.75
C LEU A 42 -12.63 -7.57 -0.62
N LEU A 43 -11.35 -7.55 -0.98
CA LEU A 43 -10.89 -7.12 -2.30
C LEU A 43 -11.48 -7.96 -3.43
N ALA A 44 -11.56 -9.29 -3.24
CA ALA A 44 -12.18 -10.18 -4.22
C ALA A 44 -13.69 -9.92 -4.36
N MET A 45 -14.38 -9.59 -3.27
CA MET A 45 -15.79 -9.18 -3.30
C MET A 45 -15.98 -7.86 -4.05
N MET A 46 -15.12 -6.87 -3.81
CA MET A 46 -15.16 -5.60 -4.54
C MET A 46 -14.90 -5.79 -6.04
N ASP A 47 -13.88 -6.58 -6.41
CA ASP A 47 -13.57 -6.90 -7.82
C ASP A 47 -14.73 -7.67 -8.50
N ALA A 48 -15.53 -8.42 -7.73
CA ALA A 48 -16.72 -9.13 -8.24
C ALA A 48 -17.91 -8.19 -8.46
N GLU A 49 -18.01 -7.10 -7.70
CA GLU A 49 -19.00 -6.04 -7.89
C GLU A 49 -18.65 -5.16 -9.09
N GLU A 50 -17.41 -4.68 -9.14
CA GLU A 50 -16.90 -3.89 -10.26
C GLU A 50 -15.40 -4.12 -10.46
N ASP A 51 -14.97 -4.27 -11.72
CA ASP A 51 -13.57 -4.47 -12.08
C ASP A 51 -12.72 -3.27 -11.60
N SER A 52 -11.79 -3.52 -10.68
CA SER A 52 -10.88 -2.52 -10.13
C SER A 52 -10.08 -1.77 -11.20
N LEU A 53 -9.75 -2.42 -12.32
CA LEU A 53 -9.07 -1.74 -13.43
C LEU A 53 -9.99 -0.71 -14.08
N LEU A 54 -11.31 -0.97 -14.19
CA LEU A 54 -12.27 0.01 -14.69
C LEU A 54 -12.42 1.19 -13.74
N ILE A 55 -12.45 0.95 -12.43
CA ILE A 55 -12.47 2.00 -11.39
C ILE A 55 -11.23 2.87 -11.54
N ALA A 56 -10.03 2.29 -11.48
CA ALA A 56 -8.78 3.04 -11.55
C ALA A 56 -8.60 3.81 -12.87
N ARG A 57 -9.16 3.32 -14.00
CA ARG A 57 -9.14 4.03 -15.29
C ARG A 57 -9.86 5.38 -15.25
N ARG A 58 -10.82 5.59 -14.35
CA ARG A 58 -11.54 6.87 -14.21
C ARG A 58 -10.65 7.99 -13.68
N LEU A 59 -9.53 7.63 -13.04
CA LEU A 59 -8.49 8.57 -12.59
C LEU A 59 -7.56 9.00 -13.72
N PHE A 60 -7.59 8.35 -14.89
CA PHE A 60 -6.77 8.76 -16.03
C PHE A 60 -7.34 10.02 -16.70
N LYS A 61 -6.44 10.89 -17.14
CA LYS A 61 -6.75 12.10 -17.89
C LYS A 61 -6.96 11.76 -19.36
N LEU A 62 -7.90 12.44 -20.01
CA LEU A 62 -8.25 12.19 -21.41
C LEU A 62 -7.17 12.65 -22.40
N GLU A 63 -6.38 13.65 -22.03
CA GLU A 63 -5.34 14.22 -22.88
C GLU A 63 -4.01 14.21 -22.13
N VAL A 64 -3.01 13.54 -22.71
CA VAL A 64 -1.62 13.55 -22.27
C VAL A 64 -0.78 13.92 -23.47
N ASN A 65 0.11 14.90 -23.34
CA ASN A 65 1.10 15.20 -24.37
C ASN A 65 2.33 14.29 -24.16
N PRO A 66 2.61 13.32 -25.05
CA PRO A 66 3.75 12.44 -24.86
C PRO A 66 5.10 13.17 -24.93
N GLU A 67 5.17 14.31 -25.62
CA GLU A 67 6.41 15.09 -25.81
C GLU A 67 6.87 15.78 -24.52
N THR A 68 6.01 15.89 -23.50
CA THR A 68 6.34 16.51 -22.21
C THR A 68 6.79 15.52 -21.13
N LEU A 69 6.78 14.21 -21.44
CA LEU A 69 7.30 13.17 -20.55
C LEU A 69 8.83 13.16 -20.59
N ALA A 70 9.49 13.01 -19.43
CA ALA A 70 10.97 13.01 -19.37
C ALA A 70 11.58 11.61 -19.22
N MET A 71 10.92 10.71 -18.51
CA MET A 71 11.38 9.32 -18.31
C MET A 71 10.38 8.31 -18.83
N LEU A 72 9.08 8.57 -18.66
CA LEU A 72 8.05 7.69 -19.20
C LEU A 72 7.81 7.98 -20.68
N LYS A 73 7.23 7.00 -21.36
CA LYS A 73 6.81 7.09 -22.75
C LYS A 73 5.32 6.78 -22.82
N GLN A 74 4.69 7.16 -23.93
CA GLN A 74 3.29 6.86 -24.18
C GLN A 74 2.97 5.36 -24.01
N GLU A 75 3.83 4.47 -24.51
CA GLU A 75 3.65 3.02 -24.38
C GLU A 75 3.59 2.54 -22.92
N HIS A 76 4.29 3.20 -22.00
CA HIS A 76 4.24 2.87 -20.57
C HIS A 76 2.90 3.27 -19.95
N LEU A 77 2.37 4.44 -20.33
CA LEU A 77 1.07 4.93 -19.86
C LEU A 77 -0.08 4.08 -20.43
N GLU A 78 0.04 3.69 -21.70
CA GLU A 78 -0.90 2.77 -22.35
C GLU A 78 -0.90 1.40 -21.68
N ALA A 79 0.28 0.86 -21.34
CA ALA A 79 0.38 -0.40 -20.60
C ALA A 79 -0.27 -0.31 -19.21
N LEU A 80 -0.05 0.80 -18.47
CA LEU A 80 -0.74 1.04 -17.19
C LEU A 80 -2.26 1.10 -17.36
N TYR A 81 -2.75 1.84 -18.37
CA TYR A 81 -4.17 1.93 -18.64
C TYR A 81 -4.77 0.57 -19.05
N GLN A 82 -4.09 -0.21 -19.89
CA GLN A 82 -4.61 -1.45 -20.44
C GLN A 82 -4.48 -2.64 -19.49
N HIS A 83 -3.41 -2.69 -18.71
CA HIS A 83 -3.01 -3.88 -17.94
C HIS A 83 -2.84 -3.64 -16.45
N GLY A 84 -2.87 -2.38 -16.00
CA GLY A 84 -2.67 -2.01 -14.60
C GLY A 84 -1.21 -1.99 -14.16
N PHE A 85 -0.26 -2.44 -14.98
CA PHE A 85 1.16 -2.41 -14.67
C PHE A 85 2.08 -2.33 -15.90
N VAL A 86 3.32 -1.92 -15.66
CA VAL A 86 4.43 -1.94 -16.63
C VAL A 86 5.76 -2.07 -15.88
N TYR A 87 6.77 -2.69 -16.49
CA TYR A 87 8.14 -2.62 -15.99
C TYR A 87 9.07 -2.03 -17.04
N ILE A 88 10.10 -1.31 -16.59
CA ILE A 88 11.03 -0.58 -17.44
C ILE A 88 12.45 -0.86 -16.96
N ASP A 89 13.29 -1.33 -17.86
CA ASP A 89 14.71 -1.60 -17.60
C ASP A 89 15.57 -0.40 -18.00
N GLY A 90 16.70 -0.21 -17.30
CA GLY A 90 17.70 0.81 -17.65
C GLY A 90 17.35 2.25 -17.27
N LEU A 91 16.30 2.48 -16.46
CA LEU A 91 16.02 3.82 -15.91
C LEU A 91 17.02 4.24 -14.83
N VAL A 92 17.60 3.28 -14.11
CA VAL A 92 18.61 3.53 -13.07
C VAL A 92 19.94 2.92 -13.50
N ASP A 93 21.02 3.68 -13.38
CA ASP A 93 22.36 3.22 -13.70
C ASP A 93 22.81 2.10 -12.76
N LEU A 94 23.50 1.08 -13.28
CA LEU A 94 23.90 -0.08 -12.49
C LEU A 94 24.91 0.26 -11.39
N GLY A 95 25.74 1.30 -11.56
CA GLY A 95 26.62 1.80 -10.50
C GLY A 95 25.84 2.43 -9.35
N VAL A 96 24.77 3.17 -9.66
CA VAL A 96 23.83 3.71 -8.66
C VAL A 96 23.10 2.57 -7.94
N VAL A 97 22.64 1.56 -8.69
CA VAL A 97 21.98 0.37 -8.13
C VAL A 97 22.90 -0.37 -7.15
N ALA A 98 24.15 -0.63 -7.56
CA ALA A 98 25.12 -1.35 -6.74
C ALA A 98 25.45 -0.59 -5.44
N GLU A 99 25.65 0.73 -5.52
CA GLU A 99 25.93 1.56 -4.34
C GLU A 99 24.70 1.65 -3.41
N ALA A 100 23.50 1.87 -3.96
CA ALA A 100 22.27 1.91 -3.16
C ALA A 100 22.01 0.56 -2.46
N ARG A 101 22.25 -0.57 -3.16
CA ARG A 101 22.19 -1.92 -2.57
C ARG A 101 23.19 -2.08 -1.43
N ARG A 102 24.44 -1.66 -1.62
CA ARG A 102 25.49 -1.72 -0.60
C ARG A 102 25.07 -0.95 0.67
N VAL A 103 24.54 0.26 0.50
CA VAL A 103 24.02 1.09 1.60
C VAL A 103 22.85 0.41 2.30
N ALA A 104 21.90 -0.14 1.56
CA ALA A 104 20.77 -0.86 2.13
C ALA A 104 21.21 -2.06 2.99
N GLY A 105 22.23 -2.80 2.54
CA GLY A 105 22.83 -3.89 3.30
C GLY A 105 23.46 -3.40 4.61
N GLN A 106 24.23 -2.30 4.54
CA GLN A 106 24.85 -1.70 5.72
C GLN A 106 23.82 -1.25 6.77
N LEU A 107 22.74 -0.59 6.34
CA LEU A 107 21.66 -0.16 7.24
C LEU A 107 20.97 -1.37 7.90
N SER A 108 20.75 -2.43 7.13
CA SER A 108 20.13 -3.68 7.61
C SER A 108 21.00 -4.42 8.63
N GLU A 109 22.32 -4.45 8.41
CA GLU A 109 23.32 -5.05 9.30
C GLU A 109 23.56 -4.22 10.56
N ALA A 110 23.55 -2.89 10.45
CA ALA A 110 23.69 -1.96 11.56
C ALA A 110 22.47 -1.96 12.50
N GLY A 111 21.32 -2.48 12.04
CA GLY A 111 20.08 -2.47 12.80
C GLY A 111 19.32 -1.15 12.75
N ASP A 112 19.62 -0.29 11.76
CA ASP A 112 18.97 1.01 11.57
C ASP A 112 17.58 0.89 10.92
N MET A 113 17.21 -0.30 10.46
CA MET A 113 15.94 -0.61 9.81
C MET A 113 14.97 -1.32 10.77
N THR A 114 13.67 -1.08 10.60
CA THR A 114 12.61 -1.66 11.43
C THR A 114 11.97 -2.86 10.74
N PRO A 115 11.74 -3.99 11.41
CA PRO A 115 10.95 -5.08 10.83
C PRO A 115 9.55 -4.60 10.42
N ALA A 116 9.18 -4.78 9.16
CA ALA A 116 7.94 -4.23 8.62
C ALA A 116 6.69 -4.76 9.33
N ALA A 117 6.71 -6.04 9.72
CA ALA A 117 5.68 -6.68 10.53
C ALA A 117 5.46 -6.04 11.93
N LEU A 118 6.40 -5.21 12.41
CA LEU A 118 6.30 -4.52 13.71
C LEU A 118 5.85 -3.07 13.57
N VAL A 119 5.79 -2.51 12.36
CA VAL A 119 5.32 -1.15 12.15
C VAL A 119 3.82 -1.11 12.40
N ARG A 120 3.45 -0.60 13.58
CA ARG A 120 2.07 -0.37 13.99
C ARG A 120 1.50 0.79 13.19
N MET A 121 0.35 0.58 12.56
CA MET A 121 -0.68 1.62 12.57
C MET A 121 -1.44 1.42 13.88
N GLU A 122 -1.66 2.47 14.65
CA GLU A 122 -2.16 2.37 16.03
C GLU A 122 -3.56 1.73 16.15
N ASP A 123 -4.25 1.50 15.01
CA ASP A 123 -5.65 1.06 14.95
C ASP A 123 -5.92 -0.26 14.19
N ASP A 124 -4.90 -1.08 13.88
CA ASP A 124 -5.11 -2.35 13.16
C ASP A 124 -4.65 -3.58 13.98
N PRO A 125 -5.53 -4.16 14.82
CA PRO A 125 -5.25 -5.37 15.59
C PRO A 125 -5.27 -6.66 14.75
N PHE A 126 -5.75 -6.60 13.49
CA PHE A 126 -5.97 -7.77 12.64
C PHE A 126 -4.82 -8.03 11.66
N ARG A 127 -3.86 -7.11 11.55
CA ARG A 127 -2.69 -7.26 10.69
C ARG A 127 -1.86 -8.50 11.01
N ASP A 128 -1.70 -9.40 10.03
CA ASP A 128 -0.85 -10.58 10.17
C ASP A 128 0.64 -10.19 10.18
N ARG A 129 1.28 -10.40 11.34
CA ARG A 129 2.70 -10.12 11.56
C ARG A 129 3.64 -11.14 10.90
N LYS A 130 3.10 -12.17 10.24
CA LYS A 130 3.88 -13.15 9.47
C LYS A 130 3.74 -12.96 7.96
N ALA A 131 2.89 -12.03 7.52
CA ALA A 131 2.65 -11.79 6.11
C ALA A 131 3.89 -11.27 5.37
N ARG A 132 4.91 -10.72 6.07
CA ARG A 132 6.14 -10.21 5.46
C ARG A 132 7.37 -10.29 6.37
N ASP A 133 8.53 -10.59 5.77
CA ASP A 133 9.80 -10.82 6.48
C ASP A 133 10.86 -9.71 6.30
N ASP A 134 10.54 -8.63 5.59
CA ASP A 134 11.50 -7.56 5.31
C ASP A 134 11.70 -6.59 6.48
N VAL A 135 12.87 -5.96 6.48
CA VAL A 135 13.14 -4.76 7.29
C VAL A 135 13.06 -3.53 6.40
N ILE A 136 12.50 -2.44 6.93
CA ILE A 136 12.19 -1.24 6.17
C ILE A 136 12.77 0.02 6.83
N MET A 137 13.01 1.02 6.00
CA MET A 137 13.31 2.39 6.41
C MET A 137 12.55 3.34 5.49
N TRP A 138 11.80 4.28 6.09
CA TRP A 138 11.20 5.38 5.34
C TRP A 138 12.28 6.37 4.93
N LEU A 139 12.32 6.72 3.64
CA LEU A 139 13.30 7.62 3.08
C LEU A 139 12.73 9.03 3.01
N HIS A 140 13.46 9.97 3.61
CA HIS A 140 13.21 11.40 3.46
C HIS A 140 14.50 12.06 2.97
N ARG A 141 14.39 12.90 1.93
CA ARG A 141 15.55 13.53 1.30
C ARG A 141 16.40 14.29 2.32
N GLY A 142 17.70 14.00 2.34
CA GLY A 142 18.66 14.68 3.21
C GLY A 142 18.50 14.39 4.71
N GLN A 143 17.76 13.34 5.09
CA GLN A 143 17.49 13.01 6.50
C GLN A 143 17.82 11.54 6.83
N GLY A 144 18.27 11.32 8.06
CA GLY A 144 18.45 9.98 8.63
C GLY A 144 19.75 9.27 8.22
N ALA A 145 19.82 7.98 8.57
CA ALA A 145 21.00 7.14 8.30
C ALA A 145 21.18 6.80 6.81
N ALA A 146 20.11 6.92 6.00
CA ALA A 146 20.10 6.61 4.58
C ALA A 146 20.56 7.76 3.67
N VAL A 147 21.14 8.85 4.20
CA VAL A 147 21.70 9.92 3.37
C VAL A 147 22.89 9.39 2.57
N ASN A 148 22.68 9.17 1.27
CA ASN A 148 23.70 8.69 0.34
C ASN A 148 23.39 9.19 -1.08
N PRO A 149 24.40 9.65 -1.85
CA PRO A 149 24.19 10.15 -3.21
C PRO A 149 23.48 9.18 -4.17
N ALA A 150 23.72 7.87 -4.04
CA ALA A 150 23.05 6.89 -4.90
C ALA A 150 21.56 6.77 -4.60
N LEU A 151 21.18 6.83 -3.32
CA LEU A 151 19.77 6.88 -2.92
C LEU A 151 19.14 8.20 -3.37
N ASP A 152 19.82 9.33 -3.22
CA ASP A 152 19.34 10.64 -3.69
C ASP A 152 19.05 10.63 -5.21
N VAL A 153 19.89 9.98 -6.01
CA VAL A 153 19.65 9.81 -7.47
C VAL A 153 18.39 8.98 -7.74
N ILE A 154 18.09 7.96 -6.93
CA ILE A 154 16.85 7.19 -7.05
C ILE A 154 15.65 8.06 -6.68
N LEU A 155 15.74 8.86 -5.60
CA LEU A 155 14.69 9.81 -5.20
C LEU A 155 14.41 10.84 -6.30
N ASP A 156 15.46 11.39 -6.93
CA ASP A 156 15.31 12.30 -8.09
C ASP A 156 14.56 11.64 -9.25
N LYS A 157 14.84 10.37 -9.54
CA LYS A 157 14.13 9.62 -10.59
C LYS A 157 12.66 9.39 -10.23
N LEU A 158 12.37 9.06 -8.98
CA LEU A 158 11.01 8.86 -8.49
C LEU A 158 10.18 10.15 -8.59
N GLU A 159 10.78 11.32 -8.30
CA GLU A 159 10.13 12.63 -8.49
C GLU A 159 9.81 12.91 -9.96
N VAL A 160 10.72 12.59 -10.88
CA VAL A 160 10.47 12.74 -12.32
C VAL A 160 9.37 11.78 -12.79
N ILE A 161 9.39 10.53 -12.34
CA ILE A 161 8.34 9.53 -12.63
C ILE A 161 7.00 10.00 -12.07
N GLN A 162 6.95 10.52 -10.85
CA GLN A 162 5.73 11.08 -10.25
C GLN A 162 5.15 12.20 -11.11
N ARG A 163 5.99 13.13 -11.56
CA ARG A 163 5.57 14.23 -12.43
C ARG A 163 5.05 13.73 -13.78
N ASP A 164 5.72 12.73 -14.38
CA ASP A 164 5.27 12.13 -15.64
C ASP A 164 3.93 11.40 -15.46
N LEU A 165 3.76 10.62 -14.39
CA LEU A 165 2.50 9.96 -14.03
C LEU A 165 1.40 10.99 -13.72
N GLY A 166 1.72 12.07 -13.02
CA GLY A 166 0.78 13.15 -12.71
C GLY A 166 0.29 13.91 -13.94
N GLN A 167 0.92 13.76 -15.11
CA GLN A 167 0.38 14.26 -16.39
C GLN A 167 -0.72 13.35 -16.95
N ALA A 168 -0.75 12.07 -16.56
CA ALA A 168 -1.66 11.06 -17.11
C ALA A 168 -2.71 10.56 -16.13
N ILE A 169 -2.41 10.59 -14.83
CA ILE A 169 -3.25 10.11 -13.74
C ILE A 169 -3.47 11.27 -12.78
N LYS A 170 -4.69 11.42 -12.27
CA LYS A 170 -4.99 12.37 -11.20
C LYS A 170 -4.30 11.87 -9.94
N LEU A 171 -3.30 12.60 -9.46
CA LEU A 171 -2.58 12.38 -8.21
C LEU A 171 -2.80 13.65 -7.37
N LYS A 172 -3.21 13.52 -6.10
CA LYS A 172 -3.58 14.67 -5.26
C LYS A 172 -2.77 14.79 -3.98
N GLY A 173 -2.10 13.72 -3.55
CA GLY A 173 -1.36 13.66 -2.29
C GLY A 173 0.17 13.65 -2.45
N GLY A 174 0.83 13.35 -1.32
CA GLY A 174 2.29 13.22 -1.26
C GLY A 174 2.82 11.88 -1.81
N VAL A 175 4.13 11.70 -1.72
CA VAL A 175 4.79 10.42 -1.99
C VAL A 175 5.41 9.89 -0.70
N GLU A 176 5.12 8.63 -0.41
CA GLU A 176 5.80 7.89 0.64
C GLU A 176 6.86 7.00 0.00
N ILE A 177 8.10 7.03 0.50
CA ILE A 177 9.20 6.27 -0.07
C ILE A 177 9.79 5.35 0.99
N GLN A 178 9.90 4.07 0.69
CA GLN A 178 10.37 3.04 1.60
C GLN A 178 11.51 2.25 0.96
N LEU A 179 12.63 2.17 1.66
CA LEU A 179 13.68 1.20 1.39
C LEU A 179 13.33 -0.11 2.13
N ALA A 180 13.23 -1.21 1.40
CA ALA A 180 12.98 -2.54 1.95
C ALA A 180 14.16 -3.47 1.69
N VAL A 181 14.52 -4.29 2.70
CA VAL A 181 15.55 -5.32 2.61
C VAL A 181 15.02 -6.64 3.15
N TYR A 182 15.00 -7.65 2.29
CA TYR A 182 14.86 -9.05 2.66
C TYR A 182 16.26 -9.63 2.88
N LYS A 183 16.51 -10.21 4.05
CA LYS A 183 17.83 -10.72 4.45
C LYS A 183 18.19 -12.08 3.82
N GLY A 184 17.26 -12.72 3.12
CA GLY A 184 17.40 -14.08 2.59
C GLY A 184 16.64 -15.12 3.43
N ASN A 185 17.06 -16.39 3.36
CA ASN A 185 16.51 -17.51 4.13
C ASN A 185 15.03 -17.84 3.88
N GLY A 186 14.54 -17.56 2.68
CA GLY A 186 13.15 -17.81 2.29
C GLY A 186 12.19 -16.69 2.71
N GLY A 187 12.70 -15.54 3.15
CA GLY A 187 11.86 -14.38 3.47
C GLY A 187 10.97 -13.99 2.30
N HIS A 188 9.74 -13.58 2.58
CA HIS A 188 8.72 -13.36 1.56
C HIS A 188 7.75 -12.26 1.96
N TYR A 189 6.83 -11.91 1.05
CA TYR A 189 5.64 -11.14 1.37
C TYR A 189 4.46 -11.83 0.70
N GLU A 190 3.53 -12.32 1.51
CA GLU A 190 2.26 -12.89 1.08
C GLU A 190 1.49 -11.98 0.11
N ARG A 191 0.58 -12.59 -0.65
CA ARG A 191 -0.27 -11.88 -1.61
C ARG A 191 -1.09 -10.79 -0.91
N HIS A 192 -0.96 -9.58 -1.41
CA HIS A 192 -1.67 -8.39 -0.94
C HIS A 192 -1.93 -7.42 -2.08
N ARG A 193 -2.70 -6.37 -1.80
CA ARG A 193 -2.89 -5.21 -2.65
C ARG A 193 -2.49 -3.96 -1.86
N ASP A 194 -1.92 -2.97 -2.54
CA ASP A 194 -1.37 -1.78 -1.85
C ASP A 194 -2.43 -0.77 -1.42
N ALA A 195 -3.63 -0.84 -2.00
CA ALA A 195 -4.77 -0.01 -1.69
C ALA A 195 -6.08 -0.71 -2.09
N PHE A 196 -7.20 -0.21 -1.58
CA PHE A 196 -8.51 -0.54 -2.12
C PHE A 196 -8.74 0.18 -3.46
N PRO A 197 -9.53 -0.39 -4.38
CA PRO A 197 -9.90 0.30 -5.61
C PRO A 197 -10.82 1.48 -5.30
N VAL A 198 -10.36 2.69 -5.63
CA VAL A 198 -11.12 3.94 -5.50
C VAL A 198 -10.90 4.83 -6.73
N ASP A 199 -11.87 5.68 -7.04
CA ASP A 199 -11.81 6.64 -8.15
C ASP A 199 -12.13 8.09 -7.74
N ASP A 200 -12.23 8.36 -6.43
CA ASP A 200 -12.40 9.73 -5.92
C ASP A 200 -11.14 10.55 -6.23
N GLU A 201 -11.28 11.51 -7.14
CA GLU A 201 -10.17 12.38 -7.54
C GLU A 201 -9.74 13.32 -6.42
N GLU A 202 -10.60 13.55 -5.42
CA GLU A 202 -10.37 14.46 -4.31
C GLU A 202 -9.71 13.79 -3.08
N ASP A 203 -9.56 12.46 -3.08
CA ASP A 203 -8.89 11.72 -2.01
C ASP A 203 -7.37 11.98 -2.00
N GLU A 204 -6.84 12.47 -0.88
CA GLU A 204 -5.42 12.82 -0.70
C GLU A 204 -4.60 11.73 -0.01
N GLU A 205 -5.23 10.69 0.53
CA GLU A 205 -4.60 9.64 1.36
C GLU A 205 -4.42 8.32 0.60
N GLN A 206 -5.27 8.06 -0.39
CA GLN A 206 -5.27 6.80 -1.13
C GLN A 206 -4.07 6.69 -2.06
N ARG A 207 -3.37 5.56 -1.96
CA ARG A 207 -2.28 5.22 -2.88
C ARG A 207 -2.88 4.86 -4.23
N ARG A 208 -2.49 5.57 -5.27
CA ARG A 208 -3.00 5.38 -6.64
C ARG A 208 -2.02 4.60 -7.49
N VAL A 209 -0.73 4.88 -7.34
CA VAL A 209 0.34 4.22 -8.11
C VAL A 209 1.48 3.80 -7.18
N THR A 210 1.92 2.56 -7.33
CA THR A 210 3.12 2.03 -6.70
C THR A 210 4.24 1.95 -7.73
N VAL A 211 5.41 2.47 -7.37
CA VAL A 211 6.65 2.35 -8.14
C VAL A 211 7.68 1.60 -7.31
N VAL A 212 8.26 0.53 -7.86
CA VAL A 212 9.30 -0.27 -7.19
C VAL A 212 10.57 -0.26 -8.03
N VAL A 213 11.67 0.20 -7.44
CA VAL A 213 13.01 0.18 -8.04
C VAL A 213 13.79 -0.97 -7.41
N TYR A 214 14.15 -1.98 -8.22
CA TYR A 214 14.88 -3.14 -7.74
C TYR A 214 16.38 -2.84 -7.59
N LEU A 215 16.91 -3.15 -6.40
CA LEU A 215 18.33 -3.02 -6.06
C LEU A 215 19.00 -4.39 -5.92
N THR A 216 18.55 -5.37 -6.70
CA THR A 216 19.09 -6.72 -6.71
C THR A 216 20.48 -6.74 -7.37
N ASP A 217 21.31 -7.73 -7.03
CA ASP A 217 22.56 -8.00 -7.75
C ASP A 217 22.28 -8.82 -9.02
N GLU A 218 23.07 -8.62 -10.09
CA GLU A 218 22.95 -9.43 -11.31
C GLU A 218 23.20 -10.92 -11.07
N ASN A 219 24.03 -11.25 -10.08
CA ASN A 219 24.37 -12.63 -9.71
C ASN A 219 23.23 -13.34 -8.95
N GLU A 220 22.19 -12.61 -8.54
CA GLU A 220 21.04 -13.16 -7.82
C GLU A 220 19.81 -13.37 -8.72
N LEU A 221 19.93 -13.05 -10.01
CA LEU A 221 18.91 -13.36 -10.99
C LEU A 221 18.61 -14.87 -11.00
N ASN A 222 17.32 -15.21 -11.03
CA ASN A 222 16.81 -16.59 -11.02
C ASN A 222 17.01 -17.37 -9.71
N VAL A 223 17.45 -16.73 -8.63
CA VAL A 223 17.61 -17.42 -7.32
C VAL A 223 16.32 -17.38 -6.50
N GLY A 224 15.35 -16.54 -6.87
CA GLY A 224 14.10 -16.32 -6.13
C GLY A 224 13.79 -14.82 -6.02
N GLY A 225 12.86 -14.43 -5.15
CA GLY A 225 12.59 -13.02 -4.88
C GLY A 225 11.93 -12.22 -6.00
N GLY A 226 11.45 -12.88 -7.05
CA GLY A 226 10.61 -12.26 -8.07
C GLY A 226 9.30 -11.73 -7.48
N LEU A 227 8.73 -10.73 -8.14
CA LEU A 227 7.39 -10.24 -7.82
C LEU A 227 6.38 -11.02 -8.65
N LYS A 228 5.52 -11.80 -8.01
CA LYS A 228 4.39 -12.43 -8.70
C LYS A 228 3.21 -11.47 -8.66
N VAL A 229 2.72 -11.09 -9.82
CA VAL A 229 1.55 -10.23 -9.99
C VAL A 229 0.35 -11.07 -10.42
N PHE A 230 -0.81 -10.78 -9.86
CA PHE A 230 -2.08 -11.39 -10.23
C PHE A 230 -2.97 -10.30 -10.81
N ARG A 231 -3.57 -10.57 -11.98
CA ARG A 231 -4.55 -9.67 -12.57
C ARG A 231 -5.97 -10.11 -12.25
N PRO A 232 -6.94 -9.17 -12.33
CA PRO A 232 -8.35 -9.51 -12.49
C PRO A 232 -8.52 -10.57 -13.60
N LEU A 233 -9.45 -11.51 -13.42
CA LEU A 233 -9.70 -12.67 -14.30
C LEU A 233 -8.66 -13.82 -14.24
N GLY A 234 -7.77 -13.81 -13.25
CA GLY A 234 -7.00 -15.01 -12.86
C GLY A 234 -5.71 -15.27 -13.64
N SER A 235 -5.23 -14.32 -14.46
CA SER A 235 -3.90 -14.44 -15.06
C SER A 235 -2.82 -13.99 -14.08
N GLU A 236 -1.77 -14.78 -13.95
CA GLU A 236 -0.60 -14.48 -13.12
C GLU A 236 0.67 -14.35 -13.97
N GLN A 237 1.60 -13.53 -13.50
CA GLN A 237 2.91 -13.36 -14.11
C GLN A 237 3.96 -13.17 -13.03
N THR A 238 5.10 -13.85 -13.15
CA THR A 238 6.28 -13.58 -12.33
C THR A 238 7.19 -12.61 -13.04
N ILE A 239 7.59 -11.55 -12.33
CA ILE A 239 8.49 -10.51 -12.80
C ILE A 239 9.79 -10.63 -12.00
N ASP A 240 10.88 -10.92 -12.70
CA ASP A 240 12.19 -10.98 -12.08
C ASP A 240 12.61 -9.60 -11.57
N ALA A 241 13.20 -9.57 -10.38
CA ALA A 241 13.75 -8.38 -9.73
C ALA A 241 15.09 -7.99 -10.34
N VAL A 242 15.10 -7.66 -11.63
CA VAL A 242 16.31 -7.31 -12.39
C VAL A 242 16.96 -6.03 -11.82
N PRO A 243 18.30 -5.95 -11.70
CA PRO A 243 18.97 -4.76 -11.19
C PRO A 243 18.56 -3.49 -11.95
N GLY A 244 18.06 -2.48 -11.23
CA GLY A 244 17.65 -1.20 -11.80
C GLY A 244 16.33 -1.21 -12.57
N ARG A 245 15.63 -2.37 -12.62
CA ARG A 245 14.27 -2.43 -13.15
C ARG A 245 13.34 -1.59 -12.29
N VAL A 246 12.51 -0.80 -12.95
CA VAL A 246 11.43 -0.03 -12.35
C VAL A 246 10.12 -0.69 -12.71
N MET A 247 9.43 -1.21 -11.71
CA MET A 247 8.07 -1.73 -11.83
C MET A 247 7.09 -0.63 -11.43
N ILE A 248 6.04 -0.42 -12.21
CA ILE A 248 4.99 0.57 -11.93
C ILE A 248 3.65 -0.14 -12.05
N PHE A 249 2.78 0.01 -11.05
CA PHE A 249 1.43 -0.57 -11.08
C PHE A 249 0.41 0.27 -10.33
N LEU A 250 -0.86 0.13 -10.72
CA LEU A 250 -2.00 0.76 -10.06
C LEU A 250 -2.24 0.08 -8.71
N SER A 251 -2.09 0.82 -7.61
CA SER A 251 -2.07 0.28 -6.25
C SER A 251 -3.39 -0.40 -5.87
N GLY A 252 -4.52 0.12 -6.36
CA GLY A 252 -5.87 -0.42 -6.14
C GLY A 252 -6.28 -1.57 -7.06
N VAL A 253 -5.39 -2.05 -7.94
CA VAL A 253 -5.72 -3.04 -8.99
C VAL A 253 -4.85 -4.28 -8.91
N VAL A 254 -3.54 -4.12 -8.68
CA VAL A 254 -2.59 -5.23 -8.84
C VAL A 254 -2.30 -5.90 -7.52
N ASP A 255 -2.91 -7.07 -7.34
CA ASP A 255 -2.49 -8.01 -6.31
C ASP A 255 -1.08 -8.52 -6.61
N HIS A 256 -0.25 -8.62 -5.59
CA HIS A 256 1.11 -9.10 -5.76
C HIS A 256 1.67 -9.76 -4.51
N GLU A 257 2.64 -10.64 -4.71
CA GLU A 257 3.42 -11.27 -3.64
C GLU A 257 4.92 -11.22 -3.99
N VAL A 258 5.76 -11.10 -2.96
CA VAL A 258 7.20 -11.27 -3.11
C VAL A 258 7.53 -12.73 -2.85
N LEU A 259 7.94 -13.44 -3.89
CA LEU A 259 8.32 -14.85 -3.81
C LEU A 259 9.50 -15.04 -2.85
N PRO A 260 9.68 -16.25 -2.28
CA PRO A 260 10.76 -16.53 -1.34
C PRO A 260 12.13 -16.04 -1.81
N VAL A 261 12.79 -15.31 -0.92
CA VAL A 261 14.07 -14.65 -1.13
C VAL A 261 15.16 -15.45 -0.41
N TYR A 262 16.15 -15.97 -1.14
CA TYR A 262 17.22 -16.79 -0.53
C TYR A 262 18.53 -16.04 -0.32
N ASN A 263 18.77 -14.97 -1.08
CA ASN A 263 19.89 -14.04 -0.90
C ASN A 263 19.37 -12.63 -0.61
N MET A 264 20.22 -11.69 -0.22
CA MET A 264 19.76 -10.35 0.11
C MET A 264 19.01 -9.70 -1.06
N ARG A 265 17.77 -9.25 -0.87
CA ARG A 265 17.01 -8.50 -1.88
C ARG A 265 16.66 -7.14 -1.32
N ALA A 266 17.05 -6.08 -2.03
CA ALA A 266 16.70 -4.71 -1.67
C ALA A 266 15.85 -4.07 -2.78
N ALA A 267 14.93 -3.20 -2.37
CA ALA A 267 14.12 -2.41 -3.29
C ALA A 267 13.74 -1.07 -2.65
N VAL A 268 13.56 -0.05 -3.49
CA VAL A 268 12.95 1.22 -3.08
C VAL A 268 11.55 1.27 -3.66
N SER A 269 10.54 1.31 -2.80
CA SER A 269 9.14 1.48 -3.18
C SER A 269 8.70 2.91 -2.95
N ALA A 270 7.89 3.45 -3.85
CA ALA A 270 7.26 4.75 -3.73
C ALA A 270 5.76 4.61 -4.01
N TRP A 271 4.93 5.11 -3.08
CA TRP A 271 3.48 5.16 -3.25
C TRP A 271 3.06 6.60 -3.52
N MET A 272 2.44 6.81 -4.68
CA MET A 272 1.96 8.10 -5.15
C MET A 272 0.46 8.20 -4.93
N ARG A 273 0.04 9.27 -4.27
CA ARG A 273 -1.36 9.58 -3.93
C ARG A 273 -1.92 10.65 -4.85
#